data_AF-A0A7Y3G0I6-F1
#
_entry.id   AF-A0A7Y3G0I6-F1
#
_cell.length_a   1.000
_cell.length_b   1.000
_cell.length_c   1.000
_cell.angle_alpha   90.00
_cell.angle_beta   90.00
_cell.angle_gamma   90.00
#
_symmetry.space_group_name_H-M   'P 1'
#
loop_
_entity.id
_entity.type
_entity.pdbx_description
1 polymer ?
#
loop_
_entity_poly.entity_id
_entity_poly.type
_entity_poly.pdbx_seq_one_letter_code
_entity_poly.pdbx_strand_id
1 'polypeptide(L)'
;IWNAPGNTYAAGGSIAATSHSSDHGQPLADGTCAMVRQASFFAAFLPEGTSVGPDGQVNTFYFPNVDTNSKPVLTAGNAASAFRDAPEVWAVMEYLGSTQYAEERQKAQREIKGGDASGFLTANLDVDLGLWNELESAFIAELLTADPARFDVADLMPSAVGSGSFWTEGTSVVNGDKTVEEGFAAIQASWPS
;
A
#
# COMPACT_ATOMS: atom_id res chain seq x y z
N ILE A 1 -14.94 -16.30 -4.35
CA ILE A 1 -15.08 -15.43 -3.15
C ILE A 1 -15.87 -14.17 -3.49
N TRP A 2 -15.42 -13.35 -4.44
CA TRP A 2 -16.07 -12.07 -4.78
C TRP A 2 -17.50 -12.18 -5.33
N ASN A 3 -17.80 -13.28 -6.06
CA ASN A 3 -19.13 -13.52 -6.64
C ASN A 3 -20.02 -14.46 -5.81
N ALA A 4 -19.57 -14.85 -4.62
CA ALA A 4 -20.33 -15.74 -3.76
C ALA A 4 -21.28 -14.92 -2.86
N PRO A 5 -22.60 -15.19 -2.83
CA PRO A 5 -23.53 -14.48 -1.98
C PRO A 5 -23.08 -14.46 -0.51
N GLY A 6 -23.10 -13.27 0.11
CA GLY A 6 -22.70 -13.07 1.52
C GLY A 6 -21.21 -12.88 1.78
N ASN A 7 -20.34 -12.99 0.77
CA ASN A 7 -18.88 -12.88 0.93
C ASN A 7 -18.32 -11.48 0.60
N THR A 8 -19.16 -10.49 0.33
CA THR A 8 -18.71 -9.11 0.06
C THR A 8 -19.67 -8.11 0.71
N TYR A 9 -19.20 -7.46 1.77
CA TYR A 9 -19.85 -6.31 2.39
C TYR A 9 -19.18 -5.05 1.85
N ALA A 10 -19.59 -4.63 0.65
CA ALA A 10 -19.16 -3.38 0.05
C ALA A 10 -20.32 -2.37 0.13
N ALA A 11 -20.03 -1.13 0.55
CA ALA A 11 -21.04 -0.06 0.60
C ALA A 11 -21.75 0.15 -0.76
N GLY A 12 -21.06 -0.12 -1.88
CA GLY A 12 -21.59 -0.03 -3.25
C GLY A 12 -22.25 -1.30 -3.81
N GLY A 13 -22.42 -2.37 -3.02
CA GLY A 13 -23.07 -3.61 -3.46
C GLY A 13 -22.19 -4.59 -4.27
N SER A 14 -21.01 -4.17 -4.71
CA SER A 14 -19.96 -5.06 -5.25
C SER A 14 -18.57 -4.54 -4.84
N ILE A 15 -17.57 -5.42 -4.80
CA ILE A 15 -16.18 -5.02 -4.51
C ILE A 15 -15.62 -4.10 -5.61
N ALA A 16 -16.08 -4.24 -6.86
CA ALA A 16 -15.68 -3.37 -7.96
C ALA A 16 -16.22 -1.94 -7.84
N ALA A 17 -17.31 -1.75 -7.09
CA ALA A 17 -17.88 -0.43 -6.78
C ALA A 17 -17.33 0.17 -5.47
N THR A 18 -16.46 -0.55 -4.76
CA THR A 18 -15.79 -0.04 -3.56
C THR A 18 -14.69 0.94 -3.99
N SER A 19 -14.77 2.18 -3.50
CA SER A 19 -13.80 3.22 -3.81
C SER A 19 -12.41 2.92 -3.25
N HIS A 20 -11.38 3.57 -3.80
CA HIS A 20 -10.00 3.33 -3.39
C HIS A 20 -9.64 4.16 -2.14
N SER A 21 -9.09 3.48 -1.14
CA SER A 21 -8.40 4.00 0.06
C SER A 21 -9.12 5.02 0.94
N SER A 22 -9.27 6.28 0.50
CA SER A 22 -9.66 7.40 1.38
C SER A 22 -10.98 7.17 2.10
N ASP A 23 -11.91 6.52 1.42
CA ASP A 23 -13.29 6.38 1.90
C ASP A 23 -13.43 5.29 2.97
N HIS A 24 -12.37 4.51 3.24
CA HIS A 24 -12.38 3.45 4.25
C HIS A 24 -11.76 3.85 5.58
N GLY A 25 -11.08 5.00 5.66
CA GLY A 25 -10.44 5.47 6.89
C GLY A 25 -11.47 5.71 8.01
N GLN A 26 -12.50 6.48 7.71
CA GLN A 26 -13.59 6.77 8.65
C GLN A 26 -14.38 5.50 9.02
N PRO A 27 -14.86 4.66 8.07
CA PRO A 27 -15.52 3.40 8.41
C PRO A 27 -14.69 2.44 9.27
N LEU A 28 -13.37 2.40 9.07
CA LEU A 28 -12.50 1.56 9.89
C LEU A 28 -12.40 2.12 11.32
N ALA A 29 -12.25 3.44 11.46
CA ALA A 29 -12.11 4.10 12.75
C ALA A 29 -13.41 4.06 13.61
N ASP A 30 -14.59 4.11 12.96
CA ASP A 30 -15.88 4.05 13.64
C ASP A 30 -16.48 2.63 13.75
N GLY A 31 -15.79 1.62 13.23
CA GLY A 31 -16.16 0.21 13.33
C GLY A 31 -17.28 -0.23 12.38
N THR A 32 -17.67 0.60 11.41
CA THR A 32 -18.60 0.20 10.33
C THR A 32 -17.92 -0.60 9.22
N CYS A 33 -16.58 -0.63 9.20
CA CYS A 33 -15.74 -1.54 8.43
C CYS A 33 -14.86 -2.36 9.38
N ALA A 34 -14.91 -3.69 9.28
CA ALA A 34 -14.15 -4.55 10.18
C ALA A 34 -12.65 -4.64 9.84
N MET A 35 -12.31 -4.69 8.55
CA MET A 35 -10.94 -4.87 8.07
C MET A 35 -10.78 -4.25 6.68
N VAL A 36 -9.60 -3.69 6.41
CA VAL A 36 -9.19 -3.22 5.08
C VAL A 36 -7.81 -3.78 4.73
N ARG A 37 -7.62 -4.19 3.47
CA ARG A 37 -6.30 -4.52 2.92
C ARG A 37 -5.87 -3.39 2.00
N GLN A 38 -4.91 -2.59 2.44
CA GLN A 38 -4.41 -1.44 1.68
C GLN A 38 -2.91 -1.24 1.92
N ALA A 39 -2.26 -0.48 1.02
CA ALA A 39 -0.89 -0.03 1.21
C ALA A 39 -0.73 0.84 2.47
N SER A 40 0.51 0.94 2.97
CA SER A 40 0.84 1.60 4.25
C SER A 40 0.43 3.08 4.33
N PHE A 41 0.39 3.79 3.19
CA PHE A 41 -0.08 5.18 3.16
C PHE A 41 -1.53 5.35 3.62
N PHE A 42 -2.28 4.26 3.74
CA PHE A 42 -3.63 4.25 4.29
C PHE A 42 -3.71 4.87 5.69
N ALA A 43 -2.64 4.79 6.48
CA ALA A 43 -2.58 5.43 7.80
C ALA A 43 -2.96 6.93 7.73
N ALA A 44 -2.60 7.62 6.64
CA ALA A 44 -2.91 9.04 6.45
C ALA A 44 -4.35 9.35 6.01
N PHE A 45 -5.19 8.32 5.85
CA PHE A 45 -6.64 8.47 5.64
C PHE A 45 -7.44 8.24 6.92
N LEU A 46 -6.80 7.81 8.01
CA LEU A 46 -7.47 7.73 9.30
C LEU A 46 -7.86 9.13 9.77
N PRO A 47 -9.08 9.32 10.30
CA PRO A 47 -9.49 10.59 10.88
C PRO A 47 -8.54 11.05 12.00
N GLU A 48 -8.37 12.35 12.15
CA GLU A 48 -7.63 12.93 13.27
C GLU A 48 -8.18 12.42 14.61
N GLY A 49 -7.28 12.09 15.55
CA GLY A 49 -7.63 11.55 16.85
C GLY A 49 -7.96 10.05 16.89
N THR A 50 -7.88 9.35 15.75
CA THR A 50 -7.96 7.88 15.73
C THR A 50 -6.76 7.30 16.49
N SER A 51 -7.03 6.53 17.55
CA SER A 51 -5.95 5.84 18.26
C SER A 51 -5.49 4.63 17.46
N VAL A 52 -4.18 4.46 17.31
CA VAL A 52 -3.56 3.40 16.50
C VAL A 52 -2.57 2.58 17.32
N GLY A 53 -2.33 1.34 16.91
CA GLY A 53 -1.42 0.42 17.60
C GLY A 53 -2.16 -0.75 18.29
N PRO A 54 -1.44 -1.64 19.00
CA PRO A 54 -1.99 -2.82 19.65
C PRO A 54 -3.14 -2.54 20.63
N ASP A 55 -3.10 -1.39 21.30
CA ASP A 55 -4.11 -0.93 22.25
C ASP A 55 -5.04 0.16 21.67
N GLY A 56 -4.92 0.46 20.38
CA GLY A 56 -5.69 1.48 19.67
C GLY A 56 -7.01 0.97 19.07
N GLN A 57 -7.75 1.87 18.42
CA GLN A 57 -8.92 1.53 17.60
C GLN A 57 -8.53 0.76 16.34
N VAL A 58 -7.38 1.08 15.76
CA VAL A 58 -6.88 0.49 14.51
C VAL A 58 -5.50 -0.11 14.72
N ASN A 59 -5.35 -1.36 14.29
CA ASN A 59 -4.07 -2.05 14.28
C ASN A 59 -3.87 -2.81 12.97
N THR A 60 -2.66 -3.30 12.74
CA THR A 60 -2.29 -4.16 11.61
C THR A 60 -2.06 -5.61 12.05
N PHE A 61 -2.21 -6.52 11.10
CA PHE A 61 -1.86 -7.93 11.26
C PHE A 61 -1.46 -8.51 9.89
N TYR A 62 -0.70 -9.59 9.90
CA TYR A 62 -0.30 -10.27 8.67
C TYR A 62 -1.50 -10.82 7.91
N PHE A 63 -1.55 -10.57 6.61
CA PHE A 63 -2.53 -11.21 5.74
C PHE A 63 -2.30 -12.74 5.77
N PRO A 64 -3.35 -13.56 5.97
CA PRO A 64 -3.20 -15.01 6.06
C PRO A 64 -2.50 -15.59 4.83
N ASN A 65 -1.39 -16.29 5.05
CA ASN A 65 -0.59 -16.96 4.03
C ASN A 65 -0.52 -18.48 4.29
N VAL A 66 -0.26 -19.23 3.22
CA VAL A 66 -0.23 -20.71 3.28
C VAL A 66 1.01 -21.23 4.02
N ASP A 67 2.16 -20.59 3.80
CA ASP A 67 3.42 -20.98 4.44
C ASP A 67 3.66 -20.18 5.72
N THR A 68 3.36 -20.79 6.86
CA THR A 68 3.52 -20.18 8.18
C THR A 68 4.98 -20.00 8.61
N ASN A 69 5.95 -20.48 7.83
CA ASN A 69 7.38 -20.23 8.09
C ASN A 69 7.90 -18.97 7.38
N SER A 70 7.06 -18.34 6.55
CA SER A 70 7.40 -17.14 5.79
C SER A 70 6.70 -15.90 6.35
N LYS A 71 7.30 -14.73 6.12
CA LYS A 71 6.76 -13.40 6.43
C LYS A 71 6.68 -12.56 5.15
N PRO A 72 5.83 -12.93 4.17
CA PRO A 72 5.79 -12.25 2.90
C PRO A 72 5.25 -10.82 3.08
N VAL A 73 5.97 -9.85 2.54
CA VAL A 73 5.53 -8.45 2.49
C VAL A 73 5.48 -7.99 1.04
N LEU A 74 4.30 -7.53 0.60
CA LEU A 74 4.13 -6.84 -0.67
C LEU A 74 4.65 -5.41 -0.51
N THR A 75 5.59 -5.01 -1.35
CA THR A 75 6.25 -3.71 -1.29
C THR A 75 6.03 -2.95 -2.59
N ALA A 76 6.00 -1.63 -2.49
CA ALA A 76 6.05 -0.71 -3.61
C ALA A 76 6.70 0.58 -3.08
N GLY A 77 7.17 1.44 -3.97
CA GLY A 77 7.79 2.69 -3.53
C GLY A 77 8.32 3.52 -4.66
N ASN A 78 8.72 4.74 -4.29
CA ASN A 78 9.34 5.67 -5.22
C ASN A 78 10.86 5.58 -5.07
N ALA A 79 11.57 5.53 -6.19
CA ALA A 79 13.01 5.67 -6.26
C ALA A 79 13.37 7.00 -6.93
N ALA A 80 14.41 7.67 -6.44
CA ALA A 80 15.03 8.78 -7.15
C ALA A 80 16.10 8.24 -8.11
N SER A 81 16.22 8.82 -9.30
CA SER A 81 17.25 8.46 -10.27
C SER A 81 17.87 9.71 -10.91
N ALA A 82 19.18 9.67 -11.11
CA ALA A 82 19.92 10.75 -11.76
C ALA A 82 20.02 10.47 -13.27
N PHE A 83 19.54 11.42 -14.09
CA PHE A 83 19.63 11.35 -15.55
C PHE A 83 20.87 12.05 -16.11
N ARG A 84 21.61 12.76 -15.26
CA ARG A 84 22.83 13.48 -15.60
C ARG A 84 23.83 13.34 -14.47
N ASP A 85 25.06 13.00 -14.82
CA ASP A 85 26.18 12.98 -13.90
C ASP A 85 26.75 14.40 -13.73
N ALA A 86 26.42 15.05 -12.60
CA ALA A 86 26.87 16.40 -12.29
C ALA A 86 26.83 16.67 -10.76
N PRO A 87 27.74 17.50 -10.22
CA PRO A 87 27.83 17.76 -8.78
C PRO A 87 26.51 18.23 -8.16
N GLU A 88 25.79 19.13 -8.82
CA GLU A 88 24.53 19.67 -8.32
C GLU A 88 23.38 18.64 -8.34
N VAL A 89 23.44 17.62 -9.21
CA VAL A 89 22.46 16.53 -9.23
C VAL A 89 22.73 15.59 -8.06
N TRP A 90 23.99 15.22 -7.85
CA TRP A 90 24.38 14.35 -6.75
C TRP A 90 24.16 14.97 -5.38
N ALA A 91 24.33 16.29 -5.24
CA ALA A 91 23.96 17.00 -4.01
C ALA A 91 22.46 16.82 -3.64
N VAL A 92 21.57 16.84 -4.64
CA VAL A 92 20.14 16.57 -4.42
C VAL A 92 19.89 15.10 -4.09
N MET A 93 20.55 14.17 -4.79
CA MET A 93 20.42 12.73 -4.53
C MET A 93 20.89 12.37 -3.11
N GLU A 94 22.02 12.94 -2.66
CA GLU A 94 22.53 12.79 -1.29
C GLU A 94 21.54 13.33 -0.26
N TYR A 95 20.97 14.52 -0.52
CA TYR A 95 19.93 15.06 0.35
C TYR A 95 18.71 14.14 0.42
N LEU A 96 18.16 13.69 -0.72
CA LEU A 96 17.01 12.76 -0.76
C LEU A 96 17.28 11.43 -0.05
N GLY A 97 18.54 10.97 -0.02
CA GLY A 97 18.94 9.75 0.68
C GLY A 97 19.25 9.96 2.17
N SER A 98 19.34 11.19 2.65
CA SER A 98 19.76 11.52 4.02
C SER A 98 18.68 11.25 5.06
N THR A 99 19.10 11.05 6.31
CA THR A 99 18.19 11.02 7.48
C THR A 99 17.43 12.32 7.60
N GLN A 100 18.11 13.45 7.39
CA GLN A 100 17.52 14.78 7.44
C GLN A 100 16.30 14.89 6.51
N TYR A 101 16.39 14.47 5.25
CA TYR A 101 15.25 14.51 4.34
C TYR A 101 14.09 13.62 4.81
N ALA A 102 14.39 12.39 5.24
CA ALA A 102 13.35 11.46 5.69
C ALA A 102 12.60 11.99 6.91
N GLU A 103 13.32 12.49 7.91
CA GLU A 103 12.74 13.03 9.15
C GLU A 103 11.96 14.33 8.92
N GLU A 104 12.52 15.26 8.13
CA GLU A 104 11.83 16.52 7.82
C GLU A 104 10.58 16.27 6.95
N ARG A 105 10.64 15.32 6.01
CA ARG A 105 9.46 14.90 5.25
C ARG A 105 8.40 14.28 6.15
N GLN A 106 8.78 13.43 7.11
CA GLN A 106 7.84 12.83 8.06
C GLN A 106 7.11 13.91 8.87
N LYS A 107 7.84 14.88 9.42
CA LYS A 107 7.28 16.02 10.18
C LYS A 107 6.35 16.86 9.30
N ALA A 108 6.81 17.25 8.12
CA ALA A 108 6.03 18.07 7.19
C ALA A 108 4.74 17.38 6.74
N GLN A 109 4.77 16.07 6.48
CA GLN A 109 3.58 15.34 6.09
C GLN A 109 2.56 15.20 7.23
N ARG A 110 3.01 14.97 8.48
CA ARG A 110 2.11 14.98 9.64
C ARG A 110 1.42 16.33 9.81
N GLU A 111 2.19 17.43 9.67
CA GLU A 111 1.64 18.79 9.71
C GLU A 111 0.58 19.02 8.62
N ILE A 112 0.87 18.63 7.37
CA ILE A 112 -0.08 18.75 6.24
C ILE A 112 -1.36 17.93 6.48
N LYS A 113 -1.22 16.75 7.11
CA LYS A 113 -2.35 15.86 7.39
C LYS A 113 -3.16 16.26 8.61
N GLY A 114 -2.61 17.06 9.52
CA GLY A 114 -3.29 17.47 10.74
C GLY A 114 -3.49 16.33 11.73
N GLY A 115 -2.59 15.35 11.75
CA GLY A 115 -2.70 14.19 12.64
C GLY A 115 -1.37 13.47 12.86
N ASP A 116 -1.44 12.36 13.61
CA ASP A 116 -0.25 11.59 13.97
C ASP A 116 0.27 10.67 12.85
N ALA A 117 -0.52 10.45 11.80
CA ALA A 117 -0.13 9.65 10.64
C ALA A 117 0.25 10.52 9.44
N SER A 118 1.43 10.26 8.87
CA SER A 118 1.90 10.88 7.62
C SER A 118 1.52 10.06 6.39
N GLY A 119 1.45 8.74 6.54
CA GLY A 119 1.37 7.77 5.44
C GLY A 119 2.69 7.60 4.66
N PHE A 120 3.79 8.15 5.17
CA PHE A 120 5.12 8.02 4.58
C PHE A 120 5.95 7.04 5.39
N LEU A 121 6.58 6.09 4.71
CA LEU A 121 7.62 5.23 5.27
C LEU A 121 8.94 5.52 4.56
N THR A 122 10.06 5.20 5.21
CA THR A 122 11.40 5.41 4.69
C THR A 122 12.21 4.12 4.62
N ALA A 123 13.12 4.04 3.64
CA ALA A 123 14.14 3.00 3.56
C ALA A 123 15.47 3.41 4.23
N ASN A 124 15.56 4.65 4.73
CA ASN A 124 16.72 5.11 5.47
C ASN A 124 16.72 4.45 6.87
N LEU A 125 17.77 3.69 7.17
CA LEU A 125 17.88 2.88 8.39
C LEU A 125 18.35 3.66 9.62
N ASP A 126 18.82 4.91 9.43
CA ASP A 126 19.47 5.71 10.46
C ASP A 126 18.54 6.80 11.04
N VAL A 127 17.25 6.78 10.69
CA VAL A 127 16.26 7.74 11.18
C VAL A 127 15.86 7.47 12.63
N ASP A 128 15.42 8.52 13.34
CA ASP A 128 14.68 8.34 14.59
C ASP A 128 13.25 7.81 14.31
N LEU A 129 13.04 6.51 14.53
CA LEU A 129 11.71 5.88 14.38
C LEU A 129 10.66 6.48 15.32
N GLY A 130 11.04 7.18 16.40
CA GLY A 130 10.10 7.88 17.27
C GLY A 130 9.32 9.01 16.59
N LEU A 131 9.69 9.42 15.38
CA LEU A 131 8.95 10.39 14.57
C LEU A 131 7.72 9.80 13.85
N TRP A 132 7.64 8.47 13.76
CA TRP A 132 6.51 7.72 13.23
C TRP A 132 5.57 7.31 14.36
N ASN A 133 4.26 7.25 14.08
CA ASN A 133 3.33 6.70 15.06
C ASN A 133 3.51 5.18 15.19
N GLU A 134 2.82 4.57 16.15
CA GLU A 134 2.97 3.14 16.45
C GLU A 134 2.60 2.22 15.27
N LEU A 135 1.58 2.59 14.49
CA LEU A 135 1.15 1.83 13.31
C LEU A 135 2.18 1.89 12.18
N GLU A 136 2.69 3.08 11.87
CA GLU A 136 3.70 3.27 10.84
C GLU A 136 5.04 2.65 11.24
N SER A 137 5.41 2.75 12.52
CA SER A 137 6.58 2.07 13.08
C SER A 137 6.46 0.56 12.97
N ALA A 138 5.27 0.00 13.21
CA ALA A 138 5.01 -1.41 12.97
C ALA A 138 5.19 -1.78 11.49
N PHE A 139 4.69 -0.97 10.55
CA PHE A 139 4.92 -1.23 9.12
C PHE A 139 6.42 -1.25 8.74
N ILE A 140 7.22 -0.35 9.29
CA ILE A 140 8.67 -0.33 9.08
C ILE A 140 9.30 -1.60 9.66
N ALA A 141 8.93 -2.00 10.88
CA ALA A 141 9.42 -3.22 11.51
C ALA A 141 9.07 -4.49 10.71
N GLU A 142 7.86 -4.55 10.14
CA GLU A 142 7.47 -5.67 9.28
C GLU A 142 8.29 -5.69 7.97
N LEU A 143 8.51 -4.53 7.36
CA LEU A 143 9.34 -4.43 6.16
C LEU A 143 10.79 -4.88 6.41
N LEU A 144 11.36 -4.54 7.58
CA LEU A 144 12.72 -4.94 7.98
C LEU A 144 12.89 -6.45 8.17
N THR A 145 11.82 -7.15 8.53
CA THR A 145 11.84 -8.61 8.80
C THR A 145 11.16 -9.44 7.70
N ALA A 146 10.82 -8.80 6.59
CA ALA A 146 10.12 -9.41 5.47
C ALA A 146 10.91 -10.57 4.84
N ASP A 147 10.26 -11.72 4.69
CA ASP A 147 10.81 -12.90 4.02
C ASP A 147 9.71 -13.68 3.28
N PRO A 148 9.56 -13.51 1.95
CA PRO A 148 10.25 -12.54 1.11
C PRO A 148 9.60 -11.15 1.13
N ALA A 149 10.40 -10.10 0.89
CA ALA A 149 9.90 -8.85 0.32
C ALA A 149 9.66 -9.03 -1.19
N ARG A 150 8.47 -8.65 -1.68
CA ARG A 150 8.08 -8.77 -3.09
C ARG A 150 7.52 -7.46 -3.60
N PHE A 151 8.12 -6.91 -4.64
CA PHE A 151 7.60 -5.72 -5.30
C PHE A 151 6.26 -6.02 -5.97
N ASP A 152 5.34 -5.06 -5.98
CA ASP A 152 4.03 -5.21 -6.61
C ASP A 152 4.19 -5.62 -8.07
N VAL A 153 3.61 -6.77 -8.41
CA VAL A 153 3.78 -7.35 -9.74
C VAL A 153 3.14 -6.48 -10.81
N ALA A 154 2.04 -5.77 -10.52
CA ALA A 154 1.42 -4.87 -11.49
C ALA A 154 2.38 -3.76 -11.94
N ASP A 155 3.23 -3.28 -11.02
CA ASP A 155 4.29 -2.30 -11.33
C ASP A 155 5.48 -2.91 -12.08
N LEU A 156 5.68 -4.23 -11.98
CA LEU A 156 6.71 -4.95 -12.73
C LEU A 156 6.26 -5.38 -14.14
N MET A 157 4.95 -5.36 -14.40
CA MET A 157 4.40 -5.72 -15.71
C MET A 157 4.59 -4.57 -16.73
N PRO A 158 4.68 -4.87 -18.04
CA PRO A 158 4.55 -3.84 -19.06
C PRO A 158 3.25 -3.05 -18.89
N SER A 159 3.27 -1.74 -19.13
CA SER A 159 2.11 -0.85 -18.91
C SER A 159 0.81 -1.36 -19.57
N ALA A 160 0.90 -1.89 -20.80
CA ALA A 160 -0.25 -2.49 -21.50
C ALA A 160 -0.92 -3.64 -20.72
N VAL A 161 -0.17 -4.31 -19.85
CA VAL A 161 -0.65 -5.38 -18.98
C VAL A 161 -0.96 -4.84 -17.59
N GLY A 162 0.04 -4.31 -16.87
CA GLY A 162 -0.04 -3.98 -15.45
C GLY A 162 -1.05 -2.90 -15.10
N SER A 163 -1.11 -1.83 -15.91
CA SER A 163 -2.11 -0.76 -15.79
C SER A 163 -3.25 -0.91 -16.82
N GLY A 164 -3.17 -1.90 -17.71
CA GLY A 164 -4.13 -2.14 -18.80
C GLY A 164 -4.97 -3.41 -18.58
N SER A 165 -4.63 -4.49 -19.28
CA SER A 165 -5.44 -5.72 -19.28
C SER A 165 -5.61 -6.30 -17.87
N PHE A 166 -4.60 -6.23 -17.01
CA PHE A 166 -4.69 -6.80 -15.66
C PHE A 166 -5.82 -6.17 -14.85
N TRP A 167 -5.98 -4.84 -14.93
CA TRP A 167 -7.08 -4.13 -14.28
C TRP A 167 -8.42 -4.44 -14.94
N THR A 168 -8.52 -4.22 -16.25
CA THR A 168 -9.80 -4.33 -16.98
C THR A 168 -10.37 -5.74 -16.95
N GLU A 169 -9.52 -6.75 -17.17
CA GLU A 169 -9.92 -8.16 -17.14
C GLU A 169 -10.16 -8.64 -15.71
N GLY A 170 -9.35 -8.20 -14.74
CA GLY A 170 -9.57 -8.48 -13.31
C GLY A 170 -10.91 -7.95 -12.81
N THR A 171 -11.27 -6.71 -13.16
CA THR A 171 -12.59 -6.14 -12.85
C THR A 171 -13.71 -6.92 -13.53
N SER A 172 -13.54 -7.33 -14.79
CA SER A 172 -14.54 -8.13 -15.52
C SER A 172 -14.79 -9.49 -14.85
N VAL A 173 -13.73 -10.16 -14.38
CA VAL A 173 -13.84 -11.40 -13.60
C VAL A 173 -14.58 -11.18 -12.28
N VAL A 174 -14.24 -10.09 -11.59
CA VAL A 174 -14.85 -9.70 -10.31
C VAL A 174 -16.32 -9.31 -10.46
N ASN A 175 -16.73 -8.75 -11.60
CA ASN A 175 -18.13 -8.45 -11.89
C ASN A 175 -18.92 -9.68 -12.38
N GLY A 176 -18.23 -10.76 -12.76
CA GLY A 176 -18.84 -11.93 -13.37
C GLY A 176 -19.12 -11.78 -14.87
N ASP A 177 -18.58 -10.73 -15.51
CA ASP A 177 -18.66 -10.52 -16.96
C ASP A 177 -17.82 -11.56 -17.73
N LYS A 178 -16.80 -12.11 -17.07
CA LYS A 178 -15.91 -13.17 -17.59
C LYS A 178 -15.65 -14.23 -16.52
N THR A 179 -15.41 -15.45 -16.98
CA THR A 179 -14.83 -16.49 -16.12
C THR A 179 -13.39 -16.15 -15.75
N VAL A 180 -12.87 -16.75 -14.66
CA VAL A 180 -11.47 -16.59 -14.26
C VAL A 180 -10.53 -17.03 -15.39
N GLU A 181 -10.87 -18.14 -16.04
CA GLU A 181 -10.11 -18.69 -17.16
C GLU A 181 -10.04 -17.73 -18.35
N GLU A 182 -11.17 -17.13 -18.75
CA GLU A 182 -11.21 -16.18 -19.86
C GLU A 182 -10.43 -14.89 -19.55
N GLY A 183 -10.61 -14.33 -18.35
CA GLY A 183 -9.89 -13.13 -17.93
C GLY A 183 -8.38 -13.36 -17.90
N PHE A 184 -7.92 -14.49 -17.36
CA PHE A 184 -6.49 -14.81 -17.30
C PHE A 184 -5.91 -15.12 -18.68
N ALA A 185 -6.67 -15.78 -19.56
CA ALA A 185 -6.24 -15.98 -20.95
C ALA A 185 -6.07 -14.65 -21.70
N ALA A 186 -6.98 -13.69 -21.49
CA ALA A 186 -6.89 -12.35 -22.08
C ALA A 186 -5.69 -11.55 -21.53
N ILE A 187 -5.43 -11.60 -20.23
CA ILE A 187 -4.24 -10.99 -19.61
C ILE A 187 -2.96 -11.62 -20.17
N GLN A 188 -2.92 -12.95 -20.31
CA GLN A 188 -1.74 -13.63 -20.85
C GLN A 188 -1.47 -13.23 -22.30
N ALA A 189 -2.52 -13.09 -23.11
CA ALA A 189 -2.41 -12.74 -24.53
C ALA A 189 -1.99 -11.27 -24.78
N SER A 190 -2.10 -10.39 -23.79
CA SER A 190 -1.75 -8.97 -23.93
C SER A 190 -0.26 -8.67 -23.68
N TRP A 191 0.52 -9.67 -23.25
CA TRP A 191 1.95 -9.49 -23.05
C TRP A 191 2.66 -9.17 -24.36
N PRO A 192 3.49 -8.11 -24.41
CA PRO A 192 4.29 -7.81 -25.59
C PRO A 192 5.30 -8.94 -25.85
N SER A 193 5.45 -9.30 -27.14
CA SER A 193 6.42 -10.27 -27.65
C SER A 193 7.84 -9.71 -27.70
#